data_AF-A0A351TK89-F1
#
_entry.id   AF-A0A351TK89-F1
#
_cell.length_a   1.000
_cell.length_b   1.000
_cell.length_c   1.000
_cell.angle_alpha   90.00
_cell.angle_beta   90.00
_cell.angle_gamma   90.00
#
_symmetry.space_group_name_H-M   'P 1'
#
loop_
_entity.id
_entity.type
_entity.pdbx_description
1 polymer ?
#
loop_
_entity_poly.entity_id
_entity_poly.type
_entity_poly.pdbx_seq_one_letter_code
_entity_poly.pdbx_strand_id
1 'polypeptide(L)'
;MILADMKDYRNGYRKHYCTYLELKQNNMSVRSRRLLLTYCVECGLKYLLLDNWHESNPEKIIKNKKDKRNKIITSHNLEIILKELGQAGVFVFPQMTTVHKDTVIAENFHELCRYGIRIEKRDEEKESQYERELQKIAKWIGEEV
;
A
#
# COMPACT_ATOMS: atom_id res chain seq x y z
N MET A 1 14.82 5.11 -7.50
CA MET A 1 13.93 5.48 -6.38
C MET A 1 14.14 6.95 -6.10
N ILE A 2 13.07 7.74 -6.10
CA ILE A 2 13.09 9.13 -5.64
C ILE A 2 12.94 9.10 -4.11
N LEU A 3 13.69 9.95 -3.40
CA LEU A 3 13.61 10.04 -1.94
C LEU A 3 12.34 10.81 -1.55
N ALA A 4 11.58 10.27 -0.60
CA ALA A 4 10.45 10.92 0.05
C ALA A 4 10.69 10.92 1.56
N ASP A 5 10.43 12.03 2.22
CA ASP A 5 10.57 12.17 3.66
C ASP A 5 9.24 11.89 4.41
N MET A 6 9.25 12.00 5.73
CA MET A 6 8.06 11.78 6.57
C MET A 6 6.89 12.70 6.19
N LYS A 7 7.15 13.97 5.84
CA LYS A 7 6.09 14.90 5.44
C LYS A 7 5.52 14.53 4.07
N ASP A 8 6.38 14.13 3.14
CA ASP A 8 5.95 13.66 1.82
C ASP A 8 5.04 12.44 1.93
N TYR A 9 5.41 11.45 2.75
CA TYR A 9 4.59 10.27 2.99
C TYR A 9 3.25 10.61 3.63
N ARG A 10 3.22 11.48 4.66
CA ARG A 10 1.96 11.94 5.29
C ARG A 10 1.06 12.64 4.29
N ASN A 11 1.63 13.53 3.48
CA ASN A 11 0.90 14.25 2.44
C ASN A 11 0.39 13.31 1.34
N GLY A 12 1.21 12.33 0.94
CA GLY A 12 0.84 11.28 -0.01
C GLY A 12 -0.37 10.48 0.48
N TYR A 13 -0.34 10.00 1.73
CA TYR A 13 -1.49 9.34 2.36
C TYR A 13 -2.75 10.19 2.27
N ARG A 14 -2.71 11.43 2.77
CA ARG A 14 -3.88 12.33 2.79
C ARG A 14 -4.44 12.60 1.40
N LYS A 15 -3.57 12.96 0.45
CA LYS A 15 -3.97 13.28 -0.92
C LYS A 15 -4.62 12.08 -1.60
N HIS A 16 -3.96 10.92 -1.54
CA HIS A 16 -4.47 9.71 -2.18
C HIS A 16 -5.76 9.21 -1.51
N TYR A 17 -5.89 9.32 -0.19
CA TYR A 17 -7.10 8.91 0.52
C TYR A 17 -8.30 9.80 0.15
N CYS A 18 -8.14 11.12 0.15
CA CYS A 18 -9.20 12.04 -0.25
C CYS A 18 -9.68 11.75 -1.68
N THR A 19 -8.77 11.63 -2.65
CA THR A 19 -9.14 11.31 -4.04
C THR A 19 -9.78 9.93 -4.15
N TYR A 20 -9.32 8.94 -3.37
CA TYR A 20 -9.96 7.63 -3.31
C TYR A 20 -11.42 7.73 -2.86
N LEU A 21 -11.71 8.51 -1.81
CA LEU A 21 -13.06 8.68 -1.27
C LEU A 21 -13.99 9.33 -2.30
N GLU A 22 -13.52 10.36 -3.01
CA GLU A 22 -14.27 11.02 -4.10
C GLU A 22 -14.61 10.03 -5.23
N LEU A 23 -13.62 9.25 -5.70
CA LEU A 23 -13.84 8.24 -6.74
C LEU A 23 -14.76 7.10 -6.28
N LYS A 24 -14.70 6.74 -5.00
CA LYS A 24 -15.58 5.73 -4.40
C LYS A 24 -17.02 6.22 -4.37
N GLN A 25 -17.25 7.44 -3.88
CA GLN A 25 -18.58 8.03 -3.76
C GLN A 25 -19.28 8.15 -5.12
N ASN A 26 -18.55 8.50 -6.18
CA ASN A 26 -19.08 8.63 -7.53
C ASN A 26 -19.10 7.31 -8.33
N ASN A 27 -18.72 6.19 -7.70
CA ASN A 27 -18.52 4.88 -8.34
C ASN A 27 -17.67 4.90 -9.64
N MET A 28 -16.63 5.75 -9.67
CA MET A 28 -15.79 5.95 -10.86
C MET A 28 -14.51 5.12 -10.83
N SER A 29 -14.04 4.75 -12.02
CA SER A 29 -12.68 4.27 -12.31
C SER A 29 -12.12 3.26 -11.30
N VAL A 30 -12.79 2.10 -11.18
CA VAL A 30 -12.49 1.03 -10.19
C VAL A 30 -10.98 0.73 -10.06
N ARG A 31 -10.28 0.52 -11.19
CA ARG A 31 -8.84 0.22 -11.20
C ARG A 31 -8.00 1.39 -10.69
N SER A 32 -8.28 2.60 -11.15
CA SER A 32 -7.58 3.82 -10.70
C SER A 32 -7.83 4.09 -9.22
N ARG A 33 -9.05 3.88 -8.71
CA ARG A 33 -9.35 4.06 -7.28
C ARG A 33 -8.58 3.05 -6.44
N ARG A 34 -8.51 1.78 -6.84
CA ARG A 34 -7.76 0.72 -6.14
C ARG A 34 -6.26 1.02 -6.15
N LEU A 35 -5.74 1.53 -7.26
CA LEU A 35 -4.36 2.00 -7.36
C LEU A 35 -4.07 3.12 -6.36
N LEU A 36 -4.92 4.16 -6.34
CA LEU A 36 -4.78 5.27 -5.40
C LEU A 36 -4.88 4.81 -3.94
N LEU A 37 -5.78 3.89 -3.64
CA LEU A 37 -5.89 3.33 -2.29
C LEU A 37 -4.63 2.53 -1.90
N THR A 38 -4.03 1.81 -2.85
CA THR A 38 -2.77 1.09 -2.60
C THR A 38 -1.64 2.06 -2.30
N TYR A 39 -1.49 3.13 -3.09
CA TYR A 39 -0.50 4.18 -2.84
C TYR A 39 -0.76 4.96 -1.55
N CYS A 40 -2.03 5.22 -1.24
CA CYS A 40 -2.45 5.78 0.04
C CYS A 40 -1.92 4.94 1.21
N VAL A 41 -2.21 3.64 1.20
CA VAL A 41 -1.77 2.72 2.26
C VAL A 41 -0.24 2.65 2.31
N GLU A 42 0.44 2.47 1.18
CA GLU A 42 1.92 2.42 1.16
C GLU A 42 2.54 3.68 1.77
N CYS A 43 2.09 4.87 1.35
CA CYS A 43 2.57 6.14 1.91
C CYS A 43 2.30 6.25 3.40
N GLY A 44 1.08 5.93 3.85
CA GLY A 44 0.70 6.01 5.26
C GLY A 44 1.50 5.04 6.15
N LEU A 45 1.72 3.82 5.68
CA LEU A 45 2.54 2.85 6.39
C LEU A 45 4.01 3.28 6.47
N LYS A 46 4.57 3.85 5.39
CA LYS A 46 5.94 4.38 5.39
C LYS A 46 6.09 5.60 6.31
N TYR A 47 5.06 6.42 6.44
CA TYR A 47 5.00 7.48 7.45
C TYR A 47 5.08 6.89 8.87
N LEU A 48 4.26 5.89 9.19
CA LEU A 48 4.26 5.26 10.52
C LEU A 48 5.58 4.55 10.84
N LEU A 49 6.25 3.95 9.85
CA LEU A 49 7.59 3.38 10.05
C LEU A 49 8.59 4.44 10.50
N LEU A 50 8.60 5.58 9.80
CA LEU A 50 9.48 6.70 10.11
C LEU A 50 9.18 7.29 11.49
N ASP A 51 7.90 7.43 11.85
CA ASP A 51 7.48 7.88 13.17
C ASP A 51 7.94 6.92 14.29
N ASN A 52 7.70 5.61 14.11
CA ASN A 52 8.12 4.56 15.04
C ASN A 52 9.65 4.46 15.20
N TRP A 53 10.41 4.77 14.15
CA TRP A 53 11.87 4.78 14.21
C TRP A 53 12.44 6.13 14.68
N HIS A 54 11.58 7.13 14.93
CA HIS A 54 11.96 8.51 15.26
C HIS A 54 12.87 9.16 14.20
N GLU A 55 12.58 8.92 12.93
CA GLU A 55 13.37 9.37 11.78
C GLU A 55 12.53 10.24 10.86
N SER A 56 12.93 11.49 10.62
CA SER A 56 12.19 12.38 9.72
C SER A 56 12.54 12.16 8.24
N ASN A 57 13.73 11.62 7.95
CA ASN A 57 14.24 11.40 6.60
C ASN A 57 14.91 10.01 6.46
N PRO A 58 14.44 9.14 5.55
CA PRO A 58 14.97 7.79 5.40
C PRO A 58 16.34 7.70 4.69
N GLU A 59 16.93 8.81 4.23
CA GLU A 59 18.15 8.82 3.41
C GLU A 59 19.29 8.00 4.03
N LYS A 60 19.54 8.15 5.33
CA LYS A 60 20.61 7.43 6.04
C LYS A 60 20.34 5.92 6.07
N ILE A 61 19.09 5.53 6.28
CA ILE A 61 18.63 4.14 6.30
C ILE A 61 18.79 3.54 4.89
N ILE A 62 18.34 4.25 3.86
CA ILE A 62 18.36 3.78 2.46
C ILE A 62 19.79 3.67 1.92
N LYS A 63 20.69 4.60 2.28
CA LYS A 63 22.10 4.55 1.87
C LYS A 63 22.87 3.41 2.54
N ASN A 64 22.50 3.05 3.77
CA ASN A 64 23.14 1.97 4.50
C ASN A 64 22.51 0.61 4.15
N LYS A 65 23.12 -0.13 3.20
CA LYS A 65 22.64 -1.48 2.82
C LYS A 65 22.69 -2.53 3.94
N LYS A 66 23.45 -2.27 5.02
CA LYS A 66 23.50 -3.16 6.20
C LYS A 66 22.36 -2.88 7.18
N ASP A 67 21.69 -1.74 7.08
CA ASP A 67 20.53 -1.42 7.90
C ASP A 67 19.35 -2.30 7.46
N LYS A 68 18.79 -3.09 8.37
CA LYS A 68 17.67 -3.98 8.06
C LYS A 68 16.42 -3.20 7.66
N ARG A 69 16.23 -1.99 8.20
CA ARG A 69 15.11 -1.08 7.91
C ARG A 69 15.09 -0.65 6.45
N ASN A 70 16.25 -0.65 5.78
CA ASN A 70 16.38 -0.34 4.36
C ASN A 70 15.47 -1.24 3.51
N LYS A 71 15.49 -2.56 3.75
CA LYS A 71 14.68 -3.52 3.00
C LYS A 71 13.17 -3.34 3.23
N ILE A 72 12.79 -2.72 4.35
CA ILE A 72 11.40 -2.51 4.76
C ILE A 72 10.88 -1.22 4.13
N ILE A 73 11.58 -0.09 4.34
CA ILE A 73 11.13 1.22 3.83
C ILE A 73 11.14 1.32 2.30
N THR A 74 12.00 0.53 1.65
CA THR A 74 12.07 0.46 0.18
C THR A 74 11.12 -0.56 -0.43
N SER A 75 10.43 -1.37 0.40
CA SER A 75 9.51 -2.39 -0.08
C SER A 75 8.21 -1.78 -0.61
N HIS A 76 7.61 -2.46 -1.59
CA HIS A 76 6.22 -2.28 -2.00
C HIS A 76 5.30 -3.36 -1.42
N ASN A 77 5.88 -4.34 -0.71
CA ASN A 77 5.12 -5.39 -0.07
C ASN A 77 4.54 -4.88 1.25
N LEU A 78 3.24 -4.58 1.25
CA LEU A 78 2.52 -4.06 2.40
C LEU A 78 2.58 -5.00 3.61
N GLU A 79 2.65 -6.33 3.40
CA GLU A 79 2.73 -7.30 4.50
C GLU A 79 4.05 -7.19 5.27
N ILE A 80 5.16 -6.92 4.56
CA ILE A 80 6.48 -6.71 5.20
C ILE A 80 6.44 -5.46 6.08
N ILE A 81 5.82 -4.39 5.59
CA ILE A 81 5.72 -3.13 6.33
C ILE A 81 4.78 -3.28 7.53
N LEU A 82 3.59 -3.87 7.34
CA LEU A 82 2.65 -4.14 8.43
C LEU A 82 3.27 -5.01 9.52
N LYS A 83 4.08 -6.00 9.14
CA LYS A 83 4.79 -6.84 10.10
C LYS A 83 5.75 -6.04 10.99
N GLU A 84 6.50 -5.11 10.42
CA GLU A 84 7.40 -4.22 11.18
C GLU A 84 6.63 -3.29 12.13
N LEU A 85 5.42 -2.87 11.73
CA LEU A 85 4.51 -2.07 12.55
C LEU A 85 3.73 -2.89 13.59
N GLY A 86 4.03 -4.18 13.77
CA GLY A 86 3.34 -5.05 14.73
C GLY A 86 1.94 -5.48 14.32
N GLN A 87 1.54 -5.24 13.06
CA GLN A 87 0.22 -5.57 12.50
C GLN A 87 0.22 -6.87 11.68
N ALA A 88 1.17 -7.77 11.95
CA ALA A 88 1.30 -9.04 11.24
C ALA A 88 0.04 -9.90 11.45
N GLY A 89 -0.57 -10.35 10.35
CA GLY A 89 -1.75 -11.25 10.38
C GLY A 89 -3.08 -10.57 10.75
N VAL A 90 -3.08 -9.29 11.12
CA VAL A 90 -4.30 -8.52 11.38
C VAL A 90 -5.04 -8.22 10.07
N PHE A 91 -4.30 -7.91 9.02
CA PHE A 91 -4.81 -7.66 7.67
C PHE A 91 -4.33 -8.79 6.75
N VAL A 92 -5.26 -9.40 6.01
CA VAL A 92 -4.99 -10.58 5.19
C VAL A 92 -5.35 -10.32 3.74
N PHE A 93 -4.35 -10.25 2.88
CA PHE A 93 -4.55 -10.01 1.46
C PHE A 93 -4.81 -11.31 0.69
N PRO A 94 -5.88 -11.37 -0.13
CA PRO A 94 -6.12 -12.54 -0.95
C PRO A 94 -5.12 -12.60 -2.11
N GLN A 95 -4.64 -13.81 -2.43
CA GLN A 95 -3.86 -14.06 -3.64
C GLN A 95 -4.79 -14.36 -4.81
N MET A 96 -4.50 -13.79 -5.98
CA MET A 96 -5.30 -13.95 -7.19
C MET A 96 -4.44 -14.31 -8.40
N THR A 97 -5.02 -14.99 -9.38
CA THR A 97 -4.34 -15.38 -10.61
C THR A 97 -4.74 -14.47 -11.77
N THR A 98 -3.76 -13.96 -12.52
CA THR A 98 -4.02 -13.18 -13.74
C THR A 98 -4.49 -14.08 -14.88
N VAL A 99 -5.10 -13.49 -15.92
CA VAL A 99 -5.40 -14.24 -17.15
C VAL A 99 -4.13 -14.80 -17.83
N HIS A 100 -2.96 -14.25 -17.50
CA HIS A 100 -1.64 -14.70 -17.97
C HIS A 100 -1.01 -15.76 -17.05
N LYS A 101 -1.73 -16.23 -16.04
CA LYS A 101 -1.30 -17.26 -15.05
C LYS A 101 -0.24 -16.78 -14.06
N ASP A 102 -0.01 -15.48 -13.96
CA ASP A 102 0.82 -14.89 -12.90
C ASP A 102 0.05 -14.88 -11.57
N THR A 103 0.78 -15.03 -10.46
CA THR A 103 0.21 -14.88 -9.13
C THR A 103 0.39 -13.45 -8.63
N VAL A 104 -0.72 -12.84 -8.23
CA VAL A 104 -0.75 -11.50 -7.64
C VAL A 104 -0.83 -11.62 -6.13
N ILE A 105 0.14 -10.98 -5.48
CA ILE A 105 0.32 -10.86 -4.03
C ILE A 105 0.38 -9.38 -3.65
N ALA A 106 0.62 -9.08 -2.36
CA ALA A 106 0.59 -7.70 -1.91
C ALA A 106 1.61 -6.77 -2.55
N GLU A 107 2.75 -7.31 -2.97
CA GLU A 107 3.82 -6.58 -3.63
C GLU A 107 3.45 -6.07 -5.03
N ASN A 108 2.67 -6.83 -5.81
CA ASN A 108 2.42 -6.54 -7.24
C ASN A 108 0.96 -6.19 -7.56
N PHE A 109 0.06 -6.14 -6.57
CA PHE A 109 -1.33 -5.70 -6.76
C PHE A 109 -1.44 -4.30 -7.39
N HIS A 110 -0.53 -3.39 -7.00
CA HIS A 110 -0.47 -2.05 -7.58
C HIS A 110 -0.18 -2.08 -9.09
N GLU A 111 0.63 -3.01 -9.57
CA GLU A 111 0.95 -3.17 -10.99
C GLU A 111 -0.26 -3.67 -11.78
N LEU A 112 -1.00 -4.63 -11.21
CA LEU A 112 -2.26 -5.10 -11.77
C LEU A 112 -3.28 -3.95 -11.93
N CYS A 113 -3.37 -3.05 -10.94
CA CYS A 113 -4.24 -1.89 -11.05
C CYS A 113 -3.72 -0.86 -12.07
N ARG A 114 -2.41 -0.61 -12.09
CA ARG A 114 -1.74 0.35 -12.98
C ARG A 114 -1.90 -0.03 -14.46
N TYR A 115 -1.70 -1.30 -14.78
CA TYR A 115 -1.74 -1.80 -16.15
C TYR A 115 -3.13 -2.29 -16.57
N GLY A 116 -4.10 -2.30 -15.65
CA GLY A 116 -5.44 -2.81 -15.93
C GLY A 116 -5.46 -4.31 -16.27
N ILE A 117 -4.55 -5.09 -15.66
CA ILE A 117 -4.43 -6.53 -15.91
C ILE A 117 -5.70 -7.22 -15.42
N ARG A 118 -6.25 -8.09 -16.26
CA ARG A 118 -7.43 -8.89 -15.92
C ARG A 118 -7.03 -10.09 -15.08
N ILE A 119 -7.91 -10.47 -14.17
CA ILE A 119 -7.77 -11.69 -13.36
C ILE A 119 -8.71 -12.78 -13.86
N GLU A 120 -8.46 -14.00 -13.42
CA GLU A 120 -9.36 -15.11 -13.68
C GLU A 120 -10.74 -14.86 -13.06
N LYS A 121 -11.80 -15.25 -13.76
CA LYS A 121 -13.19 -15.03 -13.34
C LYS A 121 -13.51 -15.60 -11.95
N ARG A 122 -12.88 -16.72 -11.57
CA ARG A 122 -13.02 -17.34 -10.25
C ARG A 122 -12.51 -16.47 -9.10
N ASP A 123 -11.64 -15.50 -9.40
CA ASP A 123 -10.97 -14.64 -8.43
C ASP A 123 -11.56 -13.22 -8.41
N GLU A 124 -12.63 -12.94 -9.15
CA GLU A 124 -13.23 -11.59 -9.28
C GLU A 124 -13.61 -10.97 -7.92
N GLU A 125 -14.14 -11.78 -7.00
CA GLU A 125 -14.47 -11.34 -5.65
C GLU A 125 -13.23 -10.95 -4.82
N LYS A 126 -12.07 -11.54 -5.13
CA LYS A 126 -10.82 -11.27 -4.40
C LYS A 126 -10.35 -9.85 -4.59
N GLU A 127 -10.60 -9.20 -5.73
CA GLU A 127 -10.24 -7.78 -5.87
C GLU A 127 -11.05 -6.87 -4.94
N SER A 128 -12.33 -7.20 -4.77
CA SER A 128 -13.22 -6.46 -3.87
C SER A 128 -12.85 -6.72 -2.42
N GLN A 129 -12.45 -7.94 -2.07
CA GLN A 129 -11.88 -8.25 -0.76
C GLN A 129 -10.58 -7.49 -0.52
N TYR A 130 -9.68 -7.47 -1.50
CA TYR A 130 -8.41 -6.75 -1.42
C TYR A 130 -8.64 -5.25 -1.16
N GLU A 131 -9.57 -4.63 -1.90
CA GLU A 131 -9.93 -3.23 -1.68
C GLU A 131 -10.51 -2.99 -0.28
N ARG A 132 -11.32 -3.91 0.26
CA ARG A 132 -11.84 -3.81 1.63
C ARG A 132 -10.72 -3.87 2.68
N GLU A 133 -9.74 -4.73 2.50
CA GLU A 133 -8.59 -4.81 3.43
C GLU A 133 -7.76 -3.53 3.39
N LEU A 134 -7.46 -3.00 2.19
CA LEU A 134 -6.79 -1.71 2.05
C LEU A 134 -7.58 -0.57 2.72
N GLN A 135 -8.92 -0.58 2.64
CA GLN A 135 -9.75 0.43 3.33
C GLN A 135 -9.62 0.35 4.84
N LYS A 136 -9.56 -0.86 5.42
CA LYS A 136 -9.38 -1.05 6.86
C LYS A 136 -8.03 -0.48 7.31
N ILE A 137 -6.97 -0.79 6.56
CA ILE A 137 -5.62 -0.27 6.84
C ILE A 137 -5.59 1.25 6.72
N ALA A 138 -6.16 1.80 5.64
CA ALA A 138 -6.20 3.25 5.44
C ALA A 138 -6.94 3.99 6.56
N LYS A 139 -8.03 3.40 7.09
CA LYS A 139 -8.74 3.95 8.25
C LYS A 139 -7.90 3.89 9.53
N TRP A 140 -7.30 2.74 9.81
CA TRP A 140 -6.40 2.58 10.96
C TRP A 140 -5.26 3.59 10.92
N ILE A 141 -4.59 3.77 9.78
CA ILE A 141 -3.55 4.81 9.62
C ILE A 141 -4.12 6.20 9.94
N GLY A 142 -5.35 6.49 9.52
CA GLY A 142 -5.98 7.80 9.75
C GLY A 142 -6.30 8.09 11.23
N GLU A 143 -6.38 7.06 12.07
CA GLU A 143 -6.52 7.20 13.52
C GLU A 143 -5.19 7.54 14.20
N GLU A 144 -4.06 7.23 13.55
CA GLU A 144 -2.69 7.45 14.04
C GLU A 144 -2.05 8.76 13.51
N VAL A 145 -2.65 9.43 12.49
CA VAL A 145 -2.05 10.56 11.72
C VAL A 145 -2.72 11.90 11.94
#